data_AF-A0A2K3KZA8-F1
#
_entry.id   AF-A0A2K3KZA8-F1
#
_cell.length_a   1.000
_cell.length_b   1.000
_cell.length_c   1.000
_cell.angle_alpha   90.00
_cell.angle_beta   90.00
_cell.angle_gamma   90.00
#
_symmetry.space_group_name_H-M   'P 1'
#
loop_
_entity.id
_entity.type
_entity.pdbx_description
1 polymer ?
#
loop_
_entity_poly.entity_id
_entity_poly.type
_entity_poly.pdbx_seq_one_letter_code
_entity_poly.pdbx_strand_id
1 'polypeptide(L)'
;MLKHILATYEAASRQALNFQKSEIFCNRNVPQVEQNAIANTLEVQVVPGTGKYLGLPSMIGMSKKVIFNFIRDRVCKKINSWSSKSFSKASREVLIKSVLQSIPNYFMSIFTIPSSLCDEIEKMMNSF
;
A
#
# COMPACT_ATOMS: atom_id res chain seq x y z
N MET A 1 20.14 -11.38 19.79
CA MET A 1 19.56 -10.18 20.46
C MET A 1 18.11 -9.94 20.06
N LEU A 2 17.78 -9.75 18.77
CA LEU A 2 16.40 -9.45 18.35
C LEU A 2 15.38 -10.57 18.67
N LYS A 3 15.68 -11.85 18.35
CA LYS A 3 14.83 -13.00 18.73
C LYS A 3 14.49 -13.02 20.23
N HIS A 4 15.46 -12.69 21.08
CA HIS A 4 15.28 -12.66 22.52
C HIS A 4 14.30 -11.55 22.93
N ILE A 5 14.43 -10.35 22.35
CA ILE A 5 13.51 -9.24 22.63
C ILE A 5 12.07 -9.61 22.22
N LEU A 6 11.91 -10.23 21.06
CA LEU A 6 10.60 -10.68 20.57
C LEU A 6 9.99 -11.76 21.47
N ALA A 7 10.80 -12.73 21.92
CA ALA A 7 10.36 -13.76 22.86
C ALA A 7 9.95 -13.16 24.23
N THR A 8 10.72 -12.18 24.75
CA THR A 8 10.35 -11.48 25.99
C THR A 8 9.04 -10.71 25.83
N TYR A 9 8.86 -10.02 24.70
CA TYR A 9 7.61 -9.33 24.40
C TYR A 9 6.43 -10.31 24.29
N GLU A 10 6.60 -11.44 23.61
CA GLU A 10 5.57 -12.48 23.48
C GLU A 10 5.20 -13.07 24.85
N ALA A 11 6.18 -13.34 25.72
CA ALA A 11 5.94 -13.86 27.06
C ALA A 11 5.19 -12.84 27.95
N ALA A 12 5.55 -11.55 27.86
CA ALA A 12 4.95 -10.49 28.66
C ALA A 12 3.56 -10.07 28.16
N SER A 13 3.38 -9.91 26.85
CA SER A 13 2.14 -9.43 26.23
C SER A 13 1.14 -10.55 25.90
N ARG A 14 1.61 -11.80 25.82
CA ARG A 14 0.90 -12.96 25.26
C ARG A 14 0.50 -12.78 23.78
N GLN A 15 1.20 -11.91 23.06
CA GLN A 15 1.01 -11.69 21.64
C GLN A 15 2.14 -12.36 20.86
N ALA A 16 1.83 -13.49 20.22
CA ALA A 16 2.77 -14.22 19.38
C ALA A 16 2.90 -13.56 18.00
N LEU A 17 4.13 -13.53 17.47
CA LEU A 17 4.39 -13.05 16.12
C LEU A 17 3.99 -14.07 15.08
N ASN A 18 3.44 -13.60 13.97
CA ASN A 18 3.18 -14.43 12.81
C ASN A 18 4.39 -14.35 11.85
N PHE A 19 5.31 -15.29 11.98
CA PHE A 19 6.51 -15.36 11.12
C PHE A 19 6.19 -15.60 9.64
N GLN A 20 5.06 -16.26 9.31
CA GLN A 20 4.63 -16.44 7.92
C GLN A 20 4.18 -15.14 7.25
N LYS A 21 3.68 -14.17 8.03
CA LYS A 21 3.31 -12.83 7.57
C LYS A 21 4.44 -11.81 7.75
N SER A 22 5.55 -12.21 8.36
CA SER A 22 6.68 -11.34 8.65
C SER A 22 7.75 -11.52 7.56
N GLU A 23 8.26 -10.40 7.09
CA GLU A 23 9.27 -10.33 6.04
C GLU A 23 10.35 -9.36 6.46
N ILE A 24 11.57 -9.56 5.96
CA ILE A 24 12.66 -8.61 6.14
C ILE A 24 13.06 -8.03 4.79
N PHE A 25 13.28 -6.72 4.80
CA PHE A 25 13.89 -6.02 3.68
C PHE A 25 15.29 -5.60 4.09
N CYS A 26 16.27 -5.92 3.23
CA CYS A 26 17.65 -5.51 3.41
C CYS A 26 18.04 -4.52 2.32
N ASN A 27 18.88 -3.54 2.66
CA ASN A 27 19.45 -2.63 1.68
C ASN A 27 20.31 -3.42 0.68
N ARG A 28 20.35 -2.96 -0.59
CA ARG A 28 21.14 -3.54 -1.68
C ARG A 28 22.64 -3.63 -1.36
N ASN A 29 23.12 -2.78 -0.45
CA ASN A 29 24.52 -2.76 -0.04
C ASN A 29 24.89 -3.87 0.96
N VAL A 30 23.91 -4.59 1.51
CA VAL A 30 24.16 -5.70 2.45
C VAL A 30 24.53 -6.96 1.65
N PRO A 31 25.64 -7.65 1.95
CA PRO A 31 25.99 -8.91 1.30
C PRO A 31 24.90 -9.97 1.47
N GLN A 32 24.60 -10.76 0.42
CA GLN A 32 23.57 -11.81 0.49
C GLN A 32 23.79 -12.82 1.62
N VAL A 33 25.06 -13.10 1.95
CA VAL A 33 25.42 -14.01 3.06
C VAL A 33 24.89 -13.48 4.39
N GLU A 34 25.01 -12.19 4.65
CA GLU A 34 24.48 -11.56 5.86
C GLU A 34 22.96 -11.48 5.85
N GLN A 35 22.35 -11.19 4.69
CA GLN A 35 20.89 -11.19 4.55
C GLN A 35 20.30 -12.56 4.89
N ASN A 36 20.88 -13.62 4.36
CA ASN A 36 20.45 -15.00 4.61
C ASN A 36 20.71 -15.41 6.07
N ALA A 37 21.83 -14.98 6.66
CA ALA A 37 22.11 -15.23 8.08
C ALA A 37 21.04 -14.60 8.98
N ILE A 38 20.62 -13.37 8.69
CA ILE A 38 19.55 -12.67 9.43
C ILE A 38 18.20 -13.36 9.19
N ALA A 39 17.87 -13.71 7.94
CA ALA A 39 16.63 -14.39 7.58
C ALA A 39 16.48 -15.73 8.29
N ASN A 40 17.52 -16.56 8.27
CA ASN A 40 17.56 -17.85 8.97
C ASN A 40 17.50 -17.65 10.49
N THR A 41 18.19 -16.63 11.01
CA THR A 41 18.13 -16.31 12.43
C THR A 41 16.75 -15.88 12.84
N LEU A 42 15.94 -15.23 12.00
CA LEU A 42 14.60 -14.74 12.34
C LEU A 42 13.46 -15.64 11.85
N GLU A 43 13.76 -16.68 11.06
CA GLU A 43 12.79 -17.58 10.42
C GLU A 43 11.76 -16.84 9.53
N VAL A 44 12.25 -15.85 8.79
CA VAL A 44 11.45 -14.98 7.91
C VAL A 44 12.06 -14.90 6.51
N GLN A 45 11.23 -14.56 5.53
CA GLN A 45 11.67 -14.42 4.14
C GLN A 45 12.34 -13.06 3.90
N VAL A 46 13.41 -13.05 3.09
CA VAL A 46 14.00 -11.82 2.56
C VAL A 46 13.23 -11.40 1.32
N VAL A 47 12.71 -10.18 1.31
CA VAL A 47 12.02 -9.62 0.16
C VAL A 47 12.84 -8.49 -0.49
N PRO A 48 12.83 -8.39 -1.84
CA PRO A 48 13.54 -7.35 -2.57
C PRO A 48 12.94 -5.94 -2.37
N GLY A 49 11.77 -5.86 -1.75
CA GLY A 49 11.10 -4.63 -1.33
C GLY A 49 9.89 -4.98 -0.48
N THR A 50 9.62 -4.20 0.57
CA THR A 50 8.37 -4.36 1.31
C THR A 50 7.21 -3.95 0.41
N GLY A 51 6.21 -4.82 0.27
CA GLY A 51 5.10 -4.64 -0.66
C GLY A 51 4.18 -3.47 -0.29
N LYS A 52 2.97 -3.78 0.18
CA LYS A 52 2.02 -2.77 0.66
C LYS A 52 1.93 -2.80 2.17
N TYR A 53 2.15 -1.66 2.81
CA TYR A 53 1.89 -1.48 4.23
C TYR A 53 0.67 -0.57 4.39
N LEU A 54 -0.36 -1.03 5.09
CA LEU A 54 -1.64 -0.32 5.24
C LEU A 54 -2.29 0.11 3.89
N GLY A 55 -2.05 -0.68 2.83
CA GLY A 55 -2.57 -0.39 1.49
C GLY A 55 -1.77 0.66 0.71
N LEU A 56 -0.67 1.16 1.28
CA LEU A 56 0.28 2.09 0.68
C LEU A 56 1.54 1.35 0.24
N PRO A 57 2.22 1.80 -0.83
CA PRO A 57 3.53 1.27 -1.16
C PRO A 57 4.49 1.54 0.00
N SER A 58 5.08 0.48 0.58
CA SER A 58 6.02 0.63 1.69
C SER A 58 7.38 1.15 1.22
N MET A 59 7.68 1.00 -0.08
CA MET A 59 8.90 1.50 -0.71
C MET A 59 8.53 2.32 -1.94
N ILE A 60 9.08 3.52 -2.04
CA ILE A 60 8.89 4.40 -3.18
C ILE A 60 10.18 4.36 -4.01
N GLY A 61 10.17 3.57 -5.09
CA GLY A 61 11.25 3.55 -6.07
C GLY A 61 11.30 4.79 -6.97
N MET A 62 12.21 4.79 -7.95
CA MET A 62 12.47 5.96 -8.81
C MET A 62 11.29 6.39 -9.69
N SER A 63 10.40 5.46 -10.09
CA SER A 63 9.24 5.79 -10.93
C SER A 63 7.97 6.01 -10.11
N LYS A 64 7.81 7.23 -9.60
CA LYS A 64 6.60 7.65 -8.86
C LYS A 64 5.30 7.43 -9.66
N LYS A 65 5.31 7.63 -10.98
CA LYS A 65 4.14 7.40 -11.84
C LYS A 65 3.67 5.95 -11.80
N VAL A 66 4.57 4.99 -12.01
CA VAL A 66 4.23 3.56 -11.97
C VAL A 66 3.73 3.16 -10.59
N ILE A 67 4.37 3.70 -9.54
CA ILE A 67 4.00 3.40 -8.16
C ILE A 67 2.61 3.93 -7.84
N PHE A 68 2.18 5.07 -8.37
CA PHE A 68 0.86 5.63 -8.05
C PHE A 68 -0.26 5.25 -9.04
N ASN A 69 0.05 4.59 -10.16
CA ASN A 69 -0.97 4.13 -11.13
C ASN A 69 -2.05 3.24 -10.51
N PHE A 70 -1.74 2.48 -9.45
CA PHE A 70 -2.76 1.66 -8.78
C PHE A 70 -3.88 2.51 -8.14
N ILE A 71 -3.64 3.80 -7.84
CA ILE A 71 -4.66 4.71 -7.31
C ILE A 71 -5.71 4.94 -8.39
N ARG A 72 -5.28 5.29 -9.60
CA ARG A 72 -6.14 5.41 -10.77
C ARG A 72 -6.90 4.12 -11.04
N ASP A 73 -6.23 2.97 -11.00
CA ASP A 73 -6.88 1.68 -11.24
C ASP A 73 -7.95 1.37 -10.19
N ARG A 74 -7.73 1.77 -8.91
CA ARG A 74 -8.75 1.65 -7.85
C ARG A 74 -9.97 2.53 -8.11
N VAL A 75 -9.75 3.78 -8.53
CA VAL A 75 -10.84 4.71 -8.91
C VAL A 75 -11.61 4.14 -10.11
N CYS A 76 -10.90 3.68 -11.15
CA CYS A 76 -11.48 3.06 -12.35
C CYS A 76 -12.36 1.86 -11.98
N LYS A 77 -11.84 0.96 -11.14
CA LYS A 77 -12.58 -0.23 -10.70
C LYS A 77 -13.86 0.12 -9.95
N LYS A 78 -13.87 1.20 -9.15
CA LYS A 78 -15.08 1.67 -8.46
C LYS A 78 -16.10 2.24 -9.44
N ILE A 79 -15.68 3.11 -10.34
CA ILE A 79 -16.53 3.65 -11.41
C ILE A 79 -17.15 2.51 -12.24
N ASN A 80 -16.34 1.56 -12.69
CA ASN A 80 -16.81 0.40 -13.48
C ASN A 80 -17.76 -0.51 -12.70
N SER A 81 -17.62 -0.61 -11.37
CA SER A 81 -18.56 -1.37 -10.54
C SER A 81 -19.92 -0.69 -10.37
N TRP A 82 -20.01 0.60 -10.71
CA TRP A 82 -21.20 1.43 -10.57
C TRP A 82 -21.81 1.78 -11.92
N SER A 83 -21.06 1.75 -13.01
CA SER A 83 -21.55 2.07 -14.35
C SER A 83 -22.69 1.15 -14.82
N SER A 84 -22.79 -0.06 -14.27
CA SER A 84 -23.92 -0.98 -14.50
C SER A 84 -25.21 -0.60 -13.76
N LYS A 85 -25.18 0.41 -12.89
CA LYS A 85 -26.31 0.83 -12.06
C LYS A 85 -26.76 2.24 -12.47
N SER A 86 -28.06 2.46 -12.53
CA SER A 86 -28.63 3.77 -12.82
C SER A 86 -28.70 4.62 -11.54
N PHE A 87 -27.98 5.74 -11.54
CA PHE A 87 -27.95 6.68 -10.42
C PHE A 87 -28.54 8.03 -10.81
N SER A 88 -29.29 8.65 -9.90
CA SER A 88 -29.67 10.05 -10.02
C SER A 88 -28.43 10.95 -9.93
N LYS A 89 -28.51 12.16 -10.47
CA LYS A 89 -27.40 13.13 -10.41
C LYS A 89 -26.92 13.40 -8.98
N ALA A 90 -27.87 13.59 -8.04
CA ALA A 90 -27.57 13.79 -6.62
C ALA A 90 -26.84 12.58 -6.01
N SER A 91 -27.30 11.36 -6.32
CA SER A 91 -26.64 10.15 -5.78
C SER A 91 -25.22 9.95 -6.34
N ARG A 92 -24.96 10.30 -7.61
CA ARG A 92 -23.59 10.25 -8.17
C ARG A 92 -22.66 11.24 -7.49
N GLU A 93 -23.12 12.46 -7.27
CA GLU A 93 -22.32 13.48 -6.59
C GLU A 93 -21.90 13.02 -5.18
N VAL A 94 -22.83 12.42 -4.44
CA VAL A 94 -22.55 11.85 -3.12
C VAL A 94 -21.51 10.72 -3.22
N LEU A 95 -21.64 9.81 -4.20
CA LEU A 95 -20.67 8.72 -4.40
C LEU A 95 -19.26 9.23 -4.76
N ILE A 96 -19.18 10.24 -5.64
CA ILE A 96 -17.91 10.86 -6.02
C ILE A 96 -17.23 11.45 -4.78
N LYS A 97 -17.95 12.26 -3.99
CA LYS A 97 -17.39 12.96 -2.82
C LYS A 97 -17.05 12.02 -1.66
N SER A 98 -17.93 11.09 -1.33
CA SER A 98 -17.75 10.20 -0.18
C SER A 98 -16.80 9.04 -0.43
N VAL A 99 -16.76 8.51 -1.66
CA VAL A 99 -16.02 7.29 -1.98
C VAL A 99 -14.89 7.50 -2.98
N LEU A 100 -15.13 8.16 -4.12
CA LEU A 100 -14.05 8.30 -5.11
C LEU A 100 -12.97 9.24 -4.62
N GLN A 101 -13.32 10.40 -4.04
CA GLN A 101 -12.36 11.39 -3.55
C GLN A 101 -11.60 10.91 -2.31
N SER A 102 -12.19 10.03 -1.49
CA SER A 102 -11.52 9.51 -0.29
C SER A 102 -10.32 8.62 -0.62
N ILE A 103 -10.32 7.97 -1.79
CA ILE A 103 -9.19 7.15 -2.26
C ILE A 103 -7.94 8.01 -2.45
N PRO A 104 -7.86 8.99 -3.38
CA PRO A 104 -6.67 9.81 -3.56
C PRO A 104 -6.36 10.66 -2.33
N ASN A 105 -7.36 11.14 -1.58
CA ASN A 105 -7.12 11.92 -0.35
C ASN A 105 -6.30 11.14 0.68
N TYR A 106 -6.57 9.84 0.85
CA TYR A 106 -5.78 9.00 1.74
C TYR A 106 -4.30 8.95 1.32
N PHE A 107 -4.02 8.79 0.03
CA PHE A 107 -2.65 8.77 -0.49
C PHE A 107 -1.98 10.15 -0.41
N MET A 108 -2.70 11.23 -0.70
CA MET A 108 -2.19 12.60 -0.64
C MET A 108 -1.81 13.03 0.76
N SER A 109 -2.46 12.48 1.79
CA SER A 109 -2.11 12.77 3.20
C SER A 109 -0.70 12.28 3.60
N ILE A 110 -0.11 11.39 2.81
CA ILE A 110 1.18 10.74 3.11
C ILE A 110 2.21 11.02 2.01
N PHE A 111 1.77 11.13 0.75
CA PHE A 111 2.64 11.28 -0.41
C PHE A 111 2.23 12.43 -1.32
N THR A 112 3.23 13.13 -1.86
CA THR A 112 3.01 14.04 -2.99
C THR A 112 2.78 13.24 -4.27
N ILE A 113 1.54 13.30 -4.77
CA ILE A 113 1.12 12.63 -6.00
C ILE A 113 1.48 13.51 -7.21
N PRO A 114 1.95 12.95 -8.35
CA PRO A 114 2.18 13.73 -9.57
C PRO A 114 0.90 14.40 -10.06
N SER A 115 0.97 15.69 -10.43
CA SER A 115 -0.17 16.46 -10.95
C SER A 115 -0.87 15.78 -12.12
N SER A 116 -0.09 15.19 -13.05
CA SER A 116 -0.64 14.46 -14.19
C SER A 116 -1.59 13.33 -13.78
N LEU A 117 -1.31 12.66 -12.65
CA LEU A 117 -2.17 11.59 -12.15
C LEU A 117 -3.43 12.16 -11.50
N CYS A 118 -3.34 13.31 -10.83
CA CYS A 118 -4.51 14.02 -10.32
C CYS A 118 -5.45 14.40 -11.47
N ASP A 119 -4.90 14.96 -12.55
CA ASP A 119 -5.68 15.35 -13.73
C ASP A 119 -6.37 14.14 -14.39
N GLU A 120 -5.69 13.00 -14.46
CA GLU A 120 -6.27 11.74 -14.96
C GLU A 120 -7.44 11.28 -14.09
N ILE A 121 -7.27 11.27 -12.77
CA ILE A 121 -8.30 10.86 -11.81
C ILE A 121 -9.50 11.81 -11.88
N GLU A 122 -9.27 13.11 -11.97
CA GLU A 122 -10.32 14.12 -12.08
C GLU A 122 -11.15 13.94 -13.36
N LYS A 123 -10.48 13.73 -14.51
CA LYS A 123 -11.16 13.41 -15.77
C LYS A 123 -12.04 12.17 -15.66
N MET A 124 -11.57 11.13 -14.97
CA MET A 124 -12.36 9.92 -14.74
C MET A 124 -13.59 10.19 -13.86
N MET A 125 -13.43 10.94 -12.77
CA MET A 125 -14.57 11.31 -11.91
C MET A 125 -15.60 12.15 -12.65
N ASN A 126 -15.16 13.07 -13.51
CA ASN A 126 -16.04 13.91 -14.32
C ASN A 126 -16.80 13.11 -15.41
N SER A 127 -16.32 11.93 -15.79
CA SER A 127 -16.94 11.07 -16.79
C SER A 127 -18.01 10.10 -16.24
N PHE A 128 -18.17 10.00 -14.92
CA PHE A 128 -19.08 9.08 -14.23
C PHE A 128 -20.44 9.71 -13.88
#